data_AF-A0A2E1FLW6-F1
#
_entry.id   AF-A0A2E1FLW6-F1
#
_cell.length_a   1.000
_cell.length_b   1.000
_cell.length_c   1.000
_cell.angle_alpha   90.00
_cell.angle_beta   90.00
_cell.angle_gamma   90.00
#
_symmetry.space_group_name_H-M   'P 1'
#
loop_
_entity.id
_entity.type
_entity.pdbx_description
1 polymer ?
#
loop_
_entity_poly.entity_id
_entity_poly.type
_entity_poly.pdbx_seq_one_letter_code
_entity_poly.pdbx_strand_id
1 'polypeptide(L)'
;MSDKKYIVEIADSTGHSVVEMTAREIVEKTNEAKGSWVFVDNRLVETKEIENMEISTDSKIRIMPGIVGGASDEEELYTVEVADKTGHSIVEMSKTELVNTASSGGTWLFVDDRMVSATELKSMEIEKGSRLRAMPGLVGGNSDNDVRFTVEIADETGHSEVEMTKPELIHRASNCEGTWVFVDNRMVATADLAKTDLQGAQKVRLMPGLVGGIY
;
A
#
# COMPACT_ATOMS: atom_id res chain seq x y z
N MET A 1 45.81 29.04 15.35
CA MET A 1 44.85 30.14 15.58
C MET A 1 43.69 29.52 16.34
N SER A 2 43.23 30.14 17.42
CA SER A 2 42.05 29.66 18.14
C SER A 2 40.81 29.85 17.27
N ASP A 3 40.00 28.81 17.09
CA ASP A 3 38.73 28.93 16.38
C ASP A 3 37.84 29.95 17.09
N LYS A 4 37.24 30.84 16.30
CA LYS A 4 36.37 31.90 16.81
C LYS A 4 35.13 31.27 17.44
N LYS A 5 34.85 31.63 18.69
CA LYS A 5 33.67 31.18 19.44
C LYS A 5 32.61 32.27 19.49
N TYR A 6 31.36 31.83 19.53
CA TYR A 6 30.18 32.66 19.60
C TYR A 6 29.30 32.22 20.77
N ILE A 7 28.61 33.17 21.39
CA ILE A 7 27.56 32.88 22.37
C ILE A 7 26.30 32.52 21.60
N VAL A 8 25.81 31.30 21.79
CA VAL A 8 24.67 30.76 21.07
C VAL A 8 23.58 30.38 22.06
N GLU A 9 22.40 30.93 21.87
CA GLU A 9 21.21 30.52 22.59
C GLU A 9 20.51 29.40 21.82
N ILE A 10 20.24 28.28 22.49
CA ILE A 10 19.60 27.10 21.93
C ILE A 10 18.27 26.93 22.64
N ALA A 11 17.18 26.93 21.87
CA ALA A 11 15.88 26.52 22.37
C ALA A 11 15.67 25.02 22.08
N ASP A 12 15.09 24.30 23.03
CA ASP A 12 14.63 22.93 22.88
C ASP A 12 13.37 22.67 23.72
N SER A 13 12.92 21.42 23.77
CA SER A 13 11.72 21.02 24.53
C SER A 13 11.81 21.26 26.04
N THR A 14 13.02 21.46 26.58
CA THR A 14 13.30 21.70 28.00
C THR A 14 13.47 23.18 28.35
N GLY A 15 13.54 24.05 27.33
CA GLY A 15 13.63 25.50 27.49
C GLY A 15 14.77 26.12 26.68
N HIS A 16 15.33 27.22 27.19
CA HIS A 16 16.45 27.94 26.58
C HIS A 16 17.75 27.63 27.32
N SER A 17 18.81 27.35 26.57
CA SER A 17 20.18 27.22 27.07
C SER A 17 21.11 28.17 26.33
N VAL A 18 22.22 28.56 26.95
CA VAL A 18 23.24 29.43 26.34
C VAL A 18 24.58 28.74 26.43
N VAL A 19 25.25 28.59 25.29
CA VAL A 19 26.52 27.87 25.17
C VAL A 19 27.49 28.61 24.25
N GLU A 20 28.78 28.43 24.47
CA GLU A 20 29.81 28.92 23.55
C GLU A 20 30.18 27.84 22.55
N MET A 21 30.10 28.15 21.26
CA MET A 21 30.40 27.22 20.17
C MET A 21 31.06 27.92 18.98
N THR A 22 31.84 27.16 18.23
CA THR A 22 32.43 27.56 16.95
C THR A 22 31.40 27.50 15.83
N ALA A 23 31.70 28.14 14.68
CA ALA A 23 30.83 28.06 13.50
C ALA A 23 30.55 26.61 13.08
N ARG A 24 31.56 25.75 13.16
CA ARG A 24 31.44 24.33 12.85
C ARG A 24 30.51 23.60 13.84
N GLU A 25 30.68 23.83 15.14
CA GLU A 25 29.81 23.24 16.16
C GLU A 25 28.35 23.72 16.02
N ILE A 26 28.11 24.97 15.58
CA ILE A 26 26.76 25.46 15.26
C ILE A 26 26.16 24.65 14.11
N VAL A 27 26.93 24.42 13.04
CA VAL A 27 26.48 23.62 11.89
C VAL A 27 26.19 22.18 12.28
N GLU A 28 27.10 21.55 13.02
CA GLU A 28 26.93 20.18 13.52
C GLU A 28 25.67 20.09 14.39
N LYS A 29 25.51 21.00 15.36
CA LYS A 29 24.35 21.02 16.28
C LYS A 29 23.02 21.22 15.55
N THR A 30 23.01 22.09 14.55
CA THR A 30 21.80 22.37 13.75
C THR A 30 21.45 21.18 12.86
N ASN A 31 22.44 20.46 12.33
CA ASN A 31 22.23 19.26 11.53
C ASN A 31 21.80 18.05 12.37
N GLU A 32 22.24 17.95 13.62
CA GLU A 32 21.74 16.95 14.59
C GLU A 32 20.25 17.12 14.85
N ALA A 33 19.81 18.37 15.01
CA ALA A 33 18.41 18.72 15.25
C ALA A 33 17.71 19.06 13.93
N LYS A 34 17.37 18.03 13.13
CA LYS A 34 16.66 18.17 11.85
C LYS A 34 15.51 19.20 11.93
N GLY A 35 15.46 20.11 10.96
CA GLY A 35 14.44 21.15 10.87
C GLY A 35 14.69 22.38 11.77
N SER A 36 15.83 22.46 12.45
CA SER A 36 16.18 23.65 13.24
C SER A 36 16.48 24.87 12.38
N TRP A 37 16.12 26.04 12.89
CA TRP A 37 16.42 27.34 12.30
C TRP A 37 17.56 28.02 13.03
N VAL A 38 18.49 28.59 12.28
CA VAL A 38 19.57 29.41 12.84
C VAL A 38 19.33 30.86 12.51
N PHE A 39 19.38 31.71 13.53
CA PHE A 39 19.31 33.15 13.40
C PHE A 39 20.64 33.78 13.79
N VAL A 40 21.11 34.72 12.99
CA VAL A 40 22.24 35.61 13.33
C VAL A 40 21.70 37.04 13.32
N ASP A 41 21.77 37.72 14.47
CA ASP A 41 21.24 39.07 14.67
C ASP A 41 19.79 39.23 14.17
N ASN A 42 18.95 38.26 14.57
CA ASN A 42 17.53 38.14 14.21
C ASN A 42 17.25 37.89 12.71
N ARG A 43 18.25 37.57 11.90
CA ARG A 43 18.06 37.17 10.50
C ARG A 43 18.21 35.65 10.38
N LEU A 44 17.25 34.99 9.75
CA LEU A 44 17.36 33.57 9.41
C LEU A 44 18.51 33.39 8.41
N VAL A 45 19.38 32.42 8.68
CA VAL A 45 20.54 32.10 7.83
C VAL A 45 20.50 30.63 7.45
N GLU A 46 21.04 30.30 6.27
CA GLU A 46 21.21 28.90 5.87
C GLU A 46 22.37 28.27 6.64
N THR A 47 22.15 27.12 7.27
CA THR A 47 23.14 26.44 8.11
C THR A 47 24.47 26.23 7.40
N LYS A 48 24.45 25.84 6.12
CA LYS A 48 25.65 25.57 5.32
C LYS A 48 26.51 26.82 5.05
N GLU A 49 25.95 28.01 5.21
CA GLU A 49 26.64 29.27 4.92
C GLU A 49 27.38 29.81 6.15
N ILE A 50 27.01 29.38 7.35
CA ILE A 50 27.52 29.90 8.63
C ILE A 50 29.05 29.84 8.73
N GLU A 51 29.68 28.77 8.26
CA GLU A 51 31.14 28.62 8.30
C GLU A 51 31.87 29.65 7.41
N ASN A 52 31.20 30.14 6.36
CA ASN A 52 31.76 31.08 5.40
C ASN A 52 31.29 32.53 5.64
N MET A 53 30.42 32.76 6.63
CA MET A 53 29.90 34.09 6.95
C MET A 53 30.89 34.88 7.83
N GLU A 54 31.03 36.18 7.54
CA GLU A 54 31.68 37.12 8.44
C GLU A 54 30.75 37.49 9.60
N ILE A 55 30.71 36.65 10.63
CA ILE A 55 29.91 36.87 11.85
C ILE A 55 30.77 37.58 12.89
N SER A 56 30.27 38.61 13.56
CA SER A 56 31.01 39.29 14.64
C SER A 56 30.96 38.50 15.95
N THR A 57 31.92 38.69 16.87
CA THR A 57 31.91 37.97 18.18
C THR A 57 30.77 38.41 19.10
N ASP A 58 30.24 39.61 18.89
CA ASP A 58 29.10 40.18 19.63
C ASP A 58 27.75 39.90 18.95
N SER A 59 27.73 39.25 17.78
CA SER A 59 26.50 38.83 17.11
C SER A 59 25.72 37.86 17.98
N LYS A 60 24.40 38.03 18.01
CA LYS A 60 23.49 37.13 18.72
C LYS A 60 23.10 35.98 17.82
N ILE A 61 23.52 34.77 18.17
CA ILE A 61 23.14 33.57 17.43
C ILE A 61 22.07 32.81 18.23
N ARG A 62 21.00 32.41 17.54
CA ARG A 62 19.91 31.60 18.11
C ARG A 62 19.66 30.36 17.27
N ILE A 63 19.70 29.19 17.88
CA ILE A 63 19.23 27.93 17.30
C ILE A 63 17.85 27.68 17.87
N MET A 64 16.84 27.70 17.01
CA MET A 64 15.45 27.44 17.37
C MET A 64 15.02 26.09 16.79
N PRO A 65 14.25 25.28 17.53
CA PRO A 65 13.60 24.13 16.91
C PRO A 65 12.66 24.67 15.83
N GLY A 66 12.50 23.94 14.74
CA GLY A 66 11.54 24.32 13.70
C GLY A 66 10.13 24.37 14.29
N ILE A 67 9.62 25.58 14.59
CA ILE A 67 8.21 25.79 14.91
C ILE A 67 7.51 26.07 13.59
N VAL A 68 7.39 25.02 12.78
CA VAL A 68 6.50 25.00 11.63
C VAL A 68 5.32 24.12 12.03
N GLY A 69 4.13 24.71 12.12
CA GLY A 69 2.89 23.95 12.15
C GLY A 69 2.65 23.22 10.83
N GLY A 70 3.54 22.29 10.46
CA GLY A 70 3.47 21.57 9.19
C GLY A 70 4.79 21.09 8.56
N ALA A 71 5.90 20.92 9.29
CA ALA A 71 7.02 20.12 8.76
C ALA A 71 7.66 19.27 9.86
N SER A 72 6.92 18.26 10.30
CA SER A 72 7.56 17.00 10.66
C SER A 72 8.03 16.33 9.36
N ASP A 73 9.15 15.61 9.40
CA ASP A 73 9.54 14.57 8.41
C ASP A 73 8.49 13.41 8.37
N GLU A 74 7.29 13.63 8.92
CA GLU A 74 6.13 12.77 8.75
C GLU A 74 5.64 13.02 7.33
N GLU A 75 5.65 11.97 6.50
CA GLU A 75 5.02 12.05 5.18
C GLU A 75 3.62 12.66 5.34
N GLU A 76 3.30 13.65 4.51
CA GLU A 76 1.97 14.27 4.53
C GLU A 76 0.90 13.18 4.45
N LEU A 77 0.12 13.06 5.52
CA LEU A 77 -0.97 12.12 5.62
C LEU A 77 -2.26 12.75 5.09
N TYR A 78 -3.00 11.95 4.35
CA TYR A 78 -4.32 12.31 3.84
C TYR A 78 -5.37 11.37 4.41
N THR A 79 -6.54 11.92 4.70
CA THR A 79 -7.71 11.13 5.10
C THR A 79 -8.32 10.46 3.88
N VAL A 80 -8.46 9.14 3.92
CA VAL A 80 -8.98 8.32 2.83
C VAL A 80 -10.20 7.54 3.30
N GLU A 81 -11.29 7.65 2.55
CA GLU A 81 -12.48 6.82 2.70
C GLU A 81 -12.24 5.47 1.98
N VAL A 82 -12.11 4.39 2.73
CA VAL A 82 -11.91 3.02 2.20
C VAL A 82 -13.23 2.28 2.24
N ALA A 83 -13.71 1.82 1.09
CA ALA A 83 -14.90 0.97 1.06
C ALA A 83 -14.61 -0.40 1.68
N ASP A 84 -15.49 -0.81 2.57
CA ASP A 84 -15.44 -2.09 3.25
C ASP A 84 -16.85 -2.65 3.53
N LYS A 85 -16.92 -3.76 4.27
CA LYS A 85 -18.19 -4.43 4.61
C LYS A 85 -19.17 -3.58 5.45
N THR A 86 -18.70 -2.49 6.05
CA THR A 86 -19.52 -1.56 6.85
C THR A 86 -20.06 -0.39 6.03
N GLY A 87 -19.71 -0.32 4.75
CA GLY A 87 -19.92 0.83 3.89
C GLY A 87 -18.58 1.48 3.60
N HIS A 88 -18.06 2.26 4.56
CA HIS A 88 -16.73 2.87 4.48
C HIS A 88 -16.07 2.99 5.85
N SER A 89 -14.76 2.73 5.90
CA SER A 89 -13.86 3.15 6.98
C SER A 89 -13.08 4.39 6.58
N ILE A 90 -12.58 5.12 7.59
CA ILE A 90 -11.66 6.25 7.39
C ILE A 90 -10.28 5.82 7.89
N VAL A 91 -9.27 6.02 7.06
CA VAL A 91 -7.86 5.78 7.41
C VAL A 91 -6.99 6.95 6.96
N GLU A 92 -5.83 7.09 7.57
CA GLU A 92 -4.81 8.04 7.10
C GLU A 92 -3.80 7.29 6.24
N MET A 93 -3.46 7.86 5.09
CA MET A 93 -2.47 7.31 4.17
C MET A 93 -1.51 8.39 3.71
N SER A 94 -0.24 8.04 3.55
CA SER A 94 0.72 8.89 2.87
C SER A 94 0.54 8.87 1.35
N LYS A 95 1.14 9.84 0.64
CA LYS A 95 1.16 9.83 -0.83
C LYS A 95 1.78 8.56 -1.40
N THR A 96 2.81 8.03 -0.74
CA THR A 96 3.48 6.79 -1.12
C THR A 96 2.52 5.59 -1.00
N GLU A 97 1.76 5.52 0.10
CA GLU A 97 0.77 4.46 0.33
C GLU A 97 -0.40 4.52 -0.66
N LEU A 98 -0.87 5.73 -1.02
CA LEU A 98 -1.86 5.93 -2.07
C LEU A 98 -1.37 5.36 -3.41
N VAL A 99 -0.16 5.72 -3.83
CA VAL A 99 0.44 5.22 -5.07
C VAL A 99 0.56 3.69 -5.07
N ASN A 100 0.99 3.11 -3.95
CA ASN A 100 1.08 1.65 -3.80
C ASN A 100 -0.29 0.98 -3.88
N THR A 101 -1.30 1.57 -3.23
CA THR A 101 -2.69 1.08 -3.26
C THR A 101 -3.23 1.06 -4.69
N ALA A 102 -3.06 2.14 -5.46
CA ALA A 102 -3.46 2.15 -6.88
C ALA A 102 -2.65 1.18 -7.75
N SER A 103 -1.40 0.87 -7.37
CA SER A 103 -0.54 -0.06 -8.13
C SER A 103 -0.88 -1.53 -7.89
N SER A 104 -1.57 -1.85 -6.79
CA SER A 104 -1.89 -3.23 -6.39
C SER A 104 -2.83 -3.97 -7.35
N GLY A 105 -3.53 -3.25 -8.24
CA GLY A 105 -4.45 -3.83 -9.23
C GLY A 105 -5.80 -4.28 -8.67
N GLY A 106 -5.98 -4.30 -7.34
CA GLY A 106 -7.21 -4.69 -6.65
C GLY A 106 -8.04 -3.54 -6.09
N THR A 107 -7.54 -2.30 -6.16
CA THR A 107 -8.16 -1.13 -5.56
C THR A 107 -8.12 0.05 -6.52
N TRP A 108 -9.26 0.69 -6.74
CA TRP A 108 -9.38 1.93 -7.50
C TRP A 108 -9.29 3.11 -6.55
N LEU A 109 -8.43 4.08 -6.87
CA LEU A 109 -8.32 5.33 -6.15
C LEU A 109 -9.05 6.45 -6.88
N PHE A 110 -9.73 7.28 -6.11
CA PHE A 110 -10.43 8.47 -6.55
C PHE A 110 -9.91 9.68 -5.78
N VAL A 111 -9.68 10.77 -6.51
CA VAL A 111 -9.40 12.11 -5.97
C VAL A 111 -10.48 13.03 -6.49
N ASP A 112 -11.23 13.65 -5.58
CA ASP A 112 -12.37 14.55 -5.90
C ASP A 112 -13.33 13.92 -6.91
N ASP A 113 -13.74 12.69 -6.58
CA ASP A 113 -14.68 11.87 -7.35
C ASP A 113 -14.21 11.43 -8.75
N ARG A 114 -12.95 11.71 -9.09
CA ARG A 114 -12.32 11.27 -10.33
C ARG A 114 -11.35 10.12 -10.07
N MET A 115 -11.50 9.04 -10.84
CA MET A 115 -10.56 7.92 -10.80
C MET A 115 -9.18 8.36 -11.30
N VAL A 116 -8.14 7.97 -10.57
CA VAL A 116 -6.74 8.29 -10.87
C VAL A 116 -5.89 7.03 -10.97
N SER A 117 -4.91 7.04 -11.86
CA SER A 117 -3.92 5.96 -11.95
C SER A 117 -2.75 6.16 -10.98
N ALA A 118 -2.02 5.10 -10.65
CA ALA A 118 -0.80 5.20 -9.85
C ALA A 118 0.26 6.12 -10.49
N THR A 119 0.36 6.13 -11.82
CA THR A 119 1.28 7.01 -12.55
C THR A 119 0.88 8.47 -12.40
N GLU A 120 -0.42 8.75 -12.51
CA GLU A 120 -0.95 10.10 -12.35
C GLU A 120 -0.79 10.61 -10.92
N LEU A 121 -1.09 9.78 -9.92
CA LEU A 121 -0.93 10.09 -8.50
C LEU A 121 0.50 10.52 -8.12
N LYS A 122 1.53 9.94 -8.76
CA LYS A 122 2.94 10.31 -8.49
C LYS A 122 3.22 11.77 -8.82
N SER A 123 2.70 12.25 -9.94
CA SER A 123 2.92 13.62 -10.43
C SER A 123 1.85 14.62 -10.02
N MET A 124 0.68 14.14 -9.58
CA MET A 124 -0.44 14.98 -9.17
C MET A 124 -0.17 15.63 -7.82
N GLU A 125 -0.47 16.92 -7.68
CA GLU A 125 -0.57 17.57 -6.37
C GLU A 125 -1.94 17.26 -5.77
N ILE A 126 -1.96 16.88 -4.49
CA ILE A 126 -3.18 16.56 -3.74
C ILE A 126 -3.32 17.64 -2.67
N GLU A 127 -4.44 18.36 -2.67
CA GLU A 127 -4.70 19.39 -1.67
C GLU A 127 -5.19 18.75 -0.37
N LYS A 128 -4.91 19.36 0.80
CA LYS A 128 -5.39 18.85 2.09
C LYS A 128 -6.91 18.74 2.21
N GLY A 129 -7.64 19.49 1.38
CA GLY A 129 -9.10 19.44 1.30
C GLY A 129 -9.65 18.45 0.27
N SER A 130 -8.80 17.83 -0.55
CA SER A 130 -9.24 16.88 -1.56
C SER A 130 -9.88 15.66 -0.93
N ARG A 131 -10.97 15.20 -1.54
CA ARG A 131 -11.67 13.99 -1.10
C ARG A 131 -11.02 12.77 -1.72
N LEU A 132 -10.46 11.89 -0.88
CA LEU A 132 -9.83 10.65 -1.32
C LEU A 132 -10.71 9.45 -1.00
N ARG A 133 -10.88 8.58 -2.00
CA ARG A 133 -11.63 7.33 -1.88
C ARG A 133 -10.86 6.15 -2.44
N ALA A 134 -10.72 5.10 -1.65
CA ALA A 134 -10.21 3.81 -2.07
C ALA A 134 -11.37 2.80 -2.16
N MET A 135 -11.69 2.39 -3.38
CA MET A 135 -12.75 1.43 -3.63
C MET A 135 -12.10 0.10 -4.02
N PRO A 136 -12.50 -1.04 -3.46
CA PRO A 136 -12.10 -2.32 -4.03
C PRO A 136 -12.54 -2.32 -5.50
N GLY A 137 -11.67 -2.79 -6.38
CA GLY A 137 -12.00 -2.92 -7.78
C GLY A 137 -13.28 -3.74 -7.91
N LEU A 138 -14.12 -3.39 -8.89
CA LEU A 138 -15.19 -4.28 -9.34
C LEU A 138 -14.53 -5.52 -9.95
N VAL A 139 -14.16 -6.47 -9.08
CA VAL A 139 -13.90 -7.83 -9.51
C VAL A 139 -15.25 -8.38 -9.96
N GLY A 140 -15.47 -8.36 -11.28
CA GLY A 140 -16.53 -9.13 -11.88
C GLY A 140 -16.27 -10.59 -11.55
N GLY A 141 -17.00 -11.11 -10.54
CA GLY A 141 -16.87 -12.47 -10.04
C GLY A 141 -15.61 -12.69 -9.21
N ASN A 142 -15.71 -13.60 -8.22
CA ASN A 142 -14.55 -14.25 -7.65
C ASN A 142 -13.59 -14.66 -8.78
N SER A 143 -12.28 -14.62 -8.54
CA SER A 143 -11.36 -15.25 -9.48
C SER A 143 -11.86 -16.67 -9.77
N ASP A 144 -11.88 -17.10 -11.04
CA ASP A 144 -12.39 -18.42 -11.45
C ASP A 144 -11.84 -19.58 -10.61
N ASN A 145 -10.70 -19.35 -9.96
CA ASN A 145 -10.00 -20.29 -9.10
C ASN A 145 -10.49 -20.34 -7.65
N ASP A 146 -11.23 -19.33 -7.18
CA ASP A 146 -11.78 -19.27 -5.82
C ASP A 146 -13.27 -19.64 -5.76
N VAL A 147 -13.94 -19.75 -6.91
CA VAL A 147 -15.31 -20.28 -6.99
C VAL A 147 -15.29 -21.76 -6.63
N ARG A 148 -16.10 -22.15 -5.65
CA ARG A 148 -16.35 -23.55 -5.32
C ARG A 148 -17.60 -24.05 -6.02
N PHE A 149 -17.51 -25.29 -6.50
CA PHE A 149 -18.58 -26.00 -7.17
C PHE A 149 -18.89 -27.27 -6.38
N THR A 150 -20.17 -27.59 -6.26
CA THR A 150 -20.61 -28.91 -5.82
C THR A 150 -20.36 -29.90 -6.94
N VAL A 151 -19.41 -30.81 -6.74
CA VAL A 151 -19.06 -31.85 -7.70
C VAL A 151 -19.57 -33.20 -7.20
N GLU A 152 -20.45 -33.83 -7.97
CA GLU A 152 -20.86 -35.21 -7.72
C GLU A 152 -19.79 -36.17 -8.25
N ILE A 153 -19.20 -36.97 -7.38
CA ILE A 153 -18.27 -38.02 -7.74
C ILE A 153 -19.01 -39.35 -7.65
N ALA A 154 -19.09 -40.09 -8.74
CA ALA A 154 -19.65 -41.43 -8.70
C ALA A 154 -18.73 -42.38 -7.92
N ASP A 155 -19.32 -43.14 -7.00
CA ASP A 155 -18.67 -44.11 -6.13
C ASP A 155 -19.57 -45.35 -5.90
N GLU A 156 -19.11 -46.29 -5.09
CA GLU A 156 -19.82 -47.55 -4.80
C GLU A 156 -21.20 -47.36 -4.16
N THR A 157 -21.47 -46.18 -3.58
CA THR A 157 -22.77 -45.85 -2.97
C THR A 157 -23.72 -45.16 -3.95
N GLY A 158 -23.27 -44.92 -5.18
CA GLY A 158 -23.99 -44.21 -6.23
C GLY A 158 -23.28 -42.91 -6.57
N HIS A 159 -23.16 -41.99 -5.60
CA HIS A 159 -22.35 -40.77 -5.70
C HIS A 159 -22.13 -40.13 -4.32
N SER A 160 -21.03 -39.39 -4.21
CA SER A 160 -20.74 -38.45 -3.14
C SER A 160 -20.63 -37.02 -3.69
N GLU A 161 -21.01 -36.03 -2.88
CA GLU A 161 -20.87 -34.62 -3.23
C GLU A 161 -19.65 -34.01 -2.52
N VAL A 162 -18.82 -33.27 -3.27
CA VAL A 162 -17.65 -32.58 -2.73
C VAL A 162 -17.58 -31.16 -3.29
N GLU A 163 -17.42 -30.19 -2.40
CA GLU A 163 -17.12 -28.81 -2.76
C GLU A 163 -15.65 -28.66 -3.16
N MET A 164 -15.38 -28.20 -4.38
CA MET A 164 -14.01 -27.94 -4.83
C MET A 164 -13.92 -26.78 -5.82
N THR A 165 -12.72 -26.21 -5.91
CA THR A 165 -12.37 -25.17 -6.88
C THR A 165 -12.09 -25.75 -8.27
N LYS A 166 -12.11 -24.89 -9.30
CA LYS A 166 -11.76 -25.30 -10.67
C LYS A 166 -10.35 -25.94 -10.78
N PRO A 167 -9.29 -25.41 -10.13
CA PRO A 167 -7.98 -26.07 -10.10
C PRO A 167 -8.00 -27.46 -9.44
N GLU A 168 -8.71 -27.62 -8.32
CA GLU A 168 -8.85 -28.91 -7.63
C GLU A 168 -9.59 -29.93 -8.50
N LEU A 169 -10.65 -29.50 -9.20
CA LEU A 169 -11.39 -30.33 -10.15
C LEU A 169 -10.49 -30.81 -11.31
N ILE A 170 -9.71 -29.89 -11.92
CA ILE A 170 -8.77 -30.23 -13.00
C ILE A 170 -7.72 -31.22 -12.50
N HIS A 171 -7.17 -30.98 -11.31
CA HIS A 171 -6.18 -31.85 -10.70
C HIS A 171 -6.75 -33.26 -10.48
N ARG A 172 -7.96 -33.37 -9.91
CA ARG A 172 -8.62 -34.65 -9.66
C ARG A 172 -8.96 -35.39 -10.96
N ALA A 173 -9.50 -34.70 -11.95
CA ALA A 173 -9.82 -35.28 -13.26
C ALA A 173 -8.58 -35.73 -14.04
N SER A 174 -7.42 -35.10 -13.83
CA SER A 174 -6.16 -35.46 -14.50
C SER A 174 -5.47 -36.67 -13.85
N ASN A 175 -5.67 -36.89 -12.55
CA ASN A 175 -5.02 -37.95 -11.79
C ASN A 175 -5.79 -39.29 -11.81
N CYS A 176 -7.01 -39.31 -12.34
CA CYS A 176 -7.83 -40.51 -12.42
C CYS A 176 -8.03 -40.89 -13.89
N GLU A 177 -7.21 -41.81 -14.40
CA GLU A 177 -7.32 -42.29 -15.79
C GLU A 177 -8.74 -42.82 -16.09
N GLY A 178 -9.25 -42.49 -17.27
CA GLY A 178 -10.59 -42.90 -17.71
C GLY A 178 -11.74 -42.10 -17.10
N THR A 179 -11.49 -41.08 -16.29
CA THR A 179 -12.52 -40.22 -15.69
C THR A 179 -13.16 -39.29 -16.73
N TRP A 180 -14.48 -39.17 -16.69
CA TRP A 180 -15.26 -38.24 -17.50
C TRP A 180 -15.80 -37.12 -16.64
N VAL A 181 -15.60 -35.88 -17.08
CA VAL A 181 -16.16 -34.69 -16.45
C VAL A 181 -17.41 -34.29 -17.21
N PHE A 182 -18.51 -34.10 -16.49
CA PHE A 182 -19.76 -33.56 -17.03
C PHE A 182 -20.05 -32.21 -16.38
N VAL A 183 -20.40 -31.22 -17.20
CA VAL A 183 -20.88 -29.91 -16.77
C VAL A 183 -22.27 -29.73 -17.37
N ASP A 184 -23.29 -29.61 -16.53
CA ASP A 184 -24.71 -29.50 -16.94
C ASP A 184 -25.13 -30.55 -17.98
N ASN A 185 -24.81 -31.82 -17.70
CA ASN A 185 -25.03 -32.98 -18.56
C ASN A 185 -24.29 -32.97 -19.92
N ARG A 186 -23.31 -32.09 -20.13
CA ARG A 186 -22.39 -32.14 -21.28
C ARG A 186 -21.04 -32.67 -20.86
N MET A 187 -20.52 -33.66 -21.59
CA MET A 187 -19.18 -34.18 -21.36
C MET A 187 -18.15 -33.13 -21.79
N VAL A 188 -17.21 -32.82 -20.90
CA VAL A 188 -16.10 -31.89 -21.12
C VAL A 188 -14.81 -32.69 -21.00
N ALA A 189 -13.94 -32.60 -22.00
CA ALA A 189 -12.62 -33.24 -21.92
C ALA A 189 -11.79 -32.55 -20.84
N THR A 190 -11.05 -33.33 -20.04
CA THR A 190 -10.19 -32.79 -18.96
C THR A 190 -9.22 -31.72 -19.48
N ALA A 191 -8.69 -31.89 -20.71
CA ALA A 191 -7.79 -30.93 -21.35
C ALA A 191 -8.44 -29.57 -21.68
N ASP A 192 -9.76 -29.54 -21.86
CA ASP A 192 -10.53 -28.34 -22.17
C ASP A 192 -11.14 -27.68 -20.93
N LEU A 193 -11.08 -28.35 -19.78
CA LEU A 193 -11.69 -27.88 -18.53
C LEU A 193 -11.09 -26.56 -18.03
N ALA A 194 -9.80 -26.33 -18.26
CA ALA A 194 -9.15 -25.05 -17.94
C ALA A 194 -9.76 -23.87 -18.71
N LYS A 195 -10.17 -24.10 -19.96
CA LYS A 195 -10.77 -23.10 -20.87
C LYS A 195 -12.29 -23.05 -20.78
N THR A 196 -12.91 -24.04 -20.16
CA THR A 196 -14.36 -24.13 -20.01
C THR A 196 -14.80 -23.12 -18.98
N ASP A 197 -15.77 -22.28 -19.34
CA ASP A 197 -16.44 -21.41 -18.40
C ASP A 197 -17.36 -22.26 -17.51
N LEU A 198 -17.09 -22.25 -16.21
CA LEU A 198 -17.89 -22.95 -15.22
C LEU A 198 -18.80 -21.98 -14.44
N GLN A 199 -18.75 -20.68 -14.73
CA GLN A 199 -19.57 -19.70 -14.04
C GLN A 199 -21.05 -19.99 -14.29
N GLY A 200 -21.80 -20.20 -13.20
CA GLY A 200 -23.22 -20.53 -13.27
C GLY A 200 -23.55 -21.98 -13.62
N ALA A 201 -22.56 -22.88 -13.67
CA ALA A 201 -22.80 -24.31 -13.79
C ALA A 201 -23.68 -24.77 -12.61
N GLN A 202 -24.82 -25.40 -12.91
CA GLN A 202 -25.72 -25.91 -11.88
C GLN A 202 -25.25 -27.25 -11.35
N LYS A 203 -24.55 -28.03 -12.19
CA LYS A 203 -24.16 -29.38 -11.86
C LYS A 203 -22.86 -29.80 -12.54
N VAL A 204 -21.87 -30.16 -11.73
CA VAL A 204 -20.63 -30.77 -12.19
C VAL A 204 -20.59 -32.22 -11.70
N ARG A 205 -20.29 -33.17 -12.58
CA ARG A 205 -20.10 -34.59 -12.22
C ARG A 205 -18.76 -35.12 -12.68
N LEU A 206 -18.15 -35.94 -11.85
CA LEU A 206 -16.93 -36.68 -12.12
C LEU A 206 -17.27 -38.16 -12.09
N MET A 207 -17.30 -38.79 -13.27
CA MET A 207 -17.69 -40.18 -13.44
C MET A 207 -16.46 -41.02 -13.76
N PRO A 208 -16.25 -42.18 -13.10
CA PRO A 208 -15.22 -43.11 -13.54
C PRO A 208 -15.58 -43.65 -14.93
N GLY A 209 -14.57 -44.07 -15.68
CA GLY A 209 -14.78 -44.70 -16.98
C GLY A 209 -15.67 -45.93 -16.82
N LEU A 210 -16.61 -46.11 -17.74
CA LEU A 210 -17.43 -47.32 -17.78
C LEU A 210 -16.53 -48.51 -18.11
N VAL A 211 -16.10 -49.24 -17.08
CA VAL A 211 -15.52 -50.58 -17.26
C VAL A 211 -16.69 -51.50 -17.60
N GLY A 212 -16.86 -51.79 -18.90
CA GLY A 212 -17.78 -52.82 -19.34
C GLY A 212 -17.45 -54.12 -18.61
N GLY A 213 -18.45 -54.72 -17.96
CA GLY A 213 -18.28 -55.88 -17.09
C GLY A 213 -17.41 -56.96 -17.75
N ILE A 214 -16.36 -57.35 -17.03
CA ILE A 214 -15.60 -58.57 -17.34
C ILE A 214 -16.55 -59.73 -17.02
N TYR A 215 -17.00 -60.45 -18.05
CA TYR A 215 -17.59 -61.78 -17.92
C TYR A 215 -16.50 -62.82 -17.67
#